data_AF-A0A7E6V9V6-F1
#
_entry.id   AF-A0A7E6V9V6-F1
#
_cell.length_a   1.000
_cell.length_b   1.000
_cell.length_c   1.000
_cell.angle_alpha   90.00
_cell.angle_beta   90.00
_cell.angle_gamma   90.00
#
_symmetry.space_group_name_H-M   'P 1'
#
loop_
_entity.id
_entity.type
_entity.pdbx_description
1 polymer ?
#
loop_
_entity_poly.entity_id
_entity_poly.type
_entity_poly.pdbx_seq_one_letter_code
_entity_poly.pdbx_strand_id
1 'polypeptide(L)'
;MAFSLQLQQIFVSYTRFCSQPKSITNPLISLKLPSIHPLAFAQNAAVSNIDTGVAAIDGSAEEVSLPPQLRRELMPKHVALIMDGNRRWAKMRGLPVALGYEAGIRAVRKIIELCGNWGIMVLTLFAFSSDNWLRPKVEVDILMSLFERALNDELENFAREGIRISIIGDSSKLPKSLQDLIAKAVKTTKENSRLHLVVAVNYSGQHDVVQACQTIAQKVKDDIIETKDINSFLIEQELQTNCIDFPCPDLLIRTSGELRLSNFLLWQLAYSELFFSHSHWPDFGEAEFLEALCSFQQRQRRYGSNTGAACSIEQPLSHDPANGQLTGIRLSIIGDASQLPKSLQDLIDKAVMATKANSRLHILVAINYSGQYDVVQACQTIAQRVKDGNIEPEDINSLLVEQELQTKCTEFPSPDLLIRTSGELRLSNFLLWQLAYTELFFSHSQWPDFGEAEFLEALCSFQQRQRRYGGQSS
;
A
#
# COMPACT_ATOMS: atom_id res chain seq x y z
N MET A 1 -2.35 17.14 -23.41
CA MET A 1 -1.37 16.81 -24.47
C MET A 1 -0.51 15.60 -24.15
N ALA A 2 0.17 15.52 -22.99
CA ALA A 2 0.97 14.35 -22.60
C ALA A 2 0.20 13.00 -22.63
N PHE A 3 -1.08 13.01 -22.23
CA PHE A 3 -1.97 11.86 -22.28
C PHE A 3 -2.23 11.32 -23.71
N SER A 4 -2.28 12.20 -24.71
CA SER A 4 -2.49 11.82 -26.12
C SER A 4 -1.25 11.14 -26.71
N LEU A 5 -0.05 11.55 -26.27
CA LEU A 5 1.23 10.97 -26.69
C LEU A 5 1.46 9.58 -26.07
N GLN A 6 1.12 9.39 -24.79
CA GLN A 6 1.21 8.08 -24.13
C GLN A 6 0.30 7.04 -24.78
N LEU A 7 -0.95 7.42 -25.12
CA LEU A 7 -1.86 6.54 -25.86
C LEU A 7 -1.35 6.25 -27.27
N GLN A 8 -0.87 7.25 -28.02
CA GLN A 8 -0.29 7.03 -29.36
C GLN A 8 0.95 6.12 -29.31
N GLN A 9 1.81 6.24 -28.30
CA GLN A 9 2.99 5.36 -28.14
C GLN A 9 2.61 3.91 -27.82
N ILE A 10 1.55 3.68 -27.03
CA ILE A 10 1.02 2.32 -26.79
C ILE A 10 0.59 1.67 -28.12
N PHE A 11 0.00 2.44 -29.04
CA PHE A 11 -0.40 1.93 -30.36
C PHE A 11 0.76 1.79 -31.37
N VAL A 12 1.85 2.56 -31.23
CA VAL A 12 2.98 2.56 -32.18
C VAL A 12 4.04 1.51 -31.85
N SER A 13 4.38 1.29 -30.57
CA SER A 13 5.51 0.42 -30.17
C SER A 13 5.33 -1.07 -30.50
N TYR A 14 4.12 -1.52 -30.83
CA TYR A 14 3.83 -2.92 -31.14
C TYR A 14 4.37 -3.39 -32.51
N THR A 15 4.64 -2.46 -33.44
CA THR A 15 5.16 -2.80 -34.78
C THR A 15 6.57 -3.41 -34.75
N ARG A 16 7.32 -3.28 -33.65
CA ARG A 16 8.62 -3.96 -33.45
C ARG A 16 8.53 -5.36 -32.87
N PHE A 17 7.38 -5.74 -32.29
CA PHE A 17 7.22 -7.02 -31.57
C PHE A 17 6.88 -8.21 -32.49
N CYS A 18 6.70 -8.00 -33.80
CA CYS A 18 6.23 -9.03 -34.74
C CYS A 18 7.14 -9.19 -35.97
N SER A 19 8.46 -9.30 -35.77
CA SER A 19 9.40 -9.66 -36.84
C SER A 19 10.40 -10.74 -36.41
N GLN A 20 9.91 -11.98 -36.46
CA GLN A 20 10.57 -13.30 -36.59
C GLN A 20 11.77 -13.70 -35.68
N PRO A 21 11.80 -14.96 -35.19
CA PRO A 21 12.88 -15.47 -34.35
C PRO A 21 14.11 -15.82 -35.21
N LYS A 22 15.22 -15.11 -35.03
CA LYS A 22 16.53 -15.61 -35.46
C LYS A 22 17.13 -16.43 -34.33
N SER A 23 17.39 -17.70 -34.63
CA SER A 23 18.26 -18.62 -33.89
C SER A 23 19.50 -17.89 -33.35
N ILE A 24 19.69 -17.90 -32.03
CA ILE A 24 20.92 -17.47 -31.38
C ILE A 24 21.49 -18.67 -30.64
N THR A 25 22.54 -19.23 -31.23
CA THR A 25 23.48 -20.14 -30.57
C THR A 25 24.27 -19.38 -29.51
N ASN A 26 24.27 -19.90 -28.27
CA ASN A 26 25.07 -19.44 -27.15
C ASN A 26 26.58 -19.39 -27.47
N PRO A 27 27.27 -18.32 -27.06
CA PRO A 27 28.56 -18.49 -26.40
C PRO A 27 28.52 -17.88 -24.99
N LEU A 28 29.05 -18.66 -24.05
CA LEU A 28 29.32 -18.28 -22.67
C LEU A 28 30.08 -16.94 -22.60
N ILE A 29 29.45 -15.90 -22.05
CA ILE A 29 30.12 -14.66 -21.65
C ILE A 29 30.26 -14.68 -20.13
N SER A 30 31.50 -14.84 -19.67
CA SER A 30 31.92 -14.69 -18.29
C SER A 30 31.92 -13.20 -17.92
N LEU A 31 30.93 -12.77 -17.11
CA LEU A 31 30.90 -11.44 -16.51
C LEU A 31 31.74 -11.44 -15.22
N LYS A 32 32.92 -10.81 -15.28
CA LYS A 32 33.73 -10.46 -14.12
C LYS A 32 33.10 -9.29 -13.37
N LEU A 33 32.79 -9.49 -12.10
CA LEU A 33 32.38 -8.45 -11.15
C LEU A 33 33.52 -7.44 -10.91
N PRO A 34 33.27 -6.12 -10.85
CA PRO A 34 34.26 -5.16 -10.40
C PRO A 34 34.43 -5.18 -8.87
N SER A 35 35.68 -5.12 -8.43
CA SER A 35 36.12 -5.05 -7.04
C SER A 35 35.71 -3.73 -6.38
N ILE A 36 35.11 -3.81 -5.19
CA ILE A 36 34.79 -2.64 -4.34
C ILE A 36 36.05 -2.27 -3.55
N HIS A 37 36.52 -1.02 -3.69
CA HIS A 37 37.54 -0.44 -2.81
C HIS A 37 36.87 0.24 -1.60
N PRO A 38 37.42 0.09 -0.37
CA PRO A 38 36.89 0.74 0.81
C PRO A 38 37.26 2.25 0.86
N LEU A 39 36.28 3.09 1.18
CA LEU A 39 36.46 4.52 1.41
C LEU A 39 37.17 4.75 2.75
N ALA A 40 38.26 5.53 2.71
CA ALA A 40 39.07 5.92 3.84
C ALA A 40 38.41 7.04 4.66
N PHE A 41 38.46 6.89 5.98
CA PHE A 41 38.14 7.92 6.97
C PHE A 41 39.13 9.08 6.90
N ALA A 42 38.62 10.32 6.88
CA ALA A 42 39.39 11.52 7.14
C ALA A 42 39.04 12.07 8.54
N GLN A 43 40.04 12.05 9.42
CA GLN A 43 40.08 12.80 10.68
C GLN A 43 40.53 14.24 10.43
N ASN A 44 40.05 15.16 11.29
CA ASN A 44 40.60 16.47 11.71
C ASN A 44 39.48 17.53 11.74
N ALA A 45 39.36 18.45 12.69
CA ALA A 45 40.07 18.72 13.92
C ALA A 45 39.18 19.64 14.77
N ALA A 46 39.35 19.60 16.09
CA ALA A 46 38.72 20.52 17.03
C ALA A 46 39.38 21.91 16.98
N VAL A 47 38.58 22.98 17.06
CA VAL A 47 38.97 24.23 17.72
C VAL A 47 37.75 24.81 18.47
N SER A 48 38.00 25.07 19.74
CA SER A 48 37.15 25.67 20.76
C SER A 48 36.70 27.09 20.46
N ASN A 49 35.50 27.46 20.95
CA ASN A 49 35.32 28.72 21.66
C ASN A 49 34.28 28.54 22.76
N ILE A 50 34.70 28.92 23.97
CA ILE A 50 33.93 28.99 25.21
C ILE A 50 33.25 30.35 25.21
N ASP A 51 31.95 30.40 25.47
CA ASP A 51 31.32 31.62 25.96
C ASP A 51 30.34 31.29 27.09
N THR A 52 30.37 32.11 28.14
CA THR A 52 29.87 31.83 29.49
C THR A 52 28.62 32.62 29.83
N GLY A 53 27.64 31.94 30.48
CA GLY A 53 26.53 32.54 31.24
C GLY A 53 25.31 32.88 30.37
N VAL A 54 24.06 32.59 30.73
CA VAL A 54 23.39 32.64 32.04
C VAL A 54 22.23 31.63 32.04
N ALA A 55 22.06 30.92 33.14
CA ALA A 55 20.98 29.96 33.37
C ALA A 55 19.62 30.66 33.52
N ALA A 56 18.68 30.34 32.63
CA ALA A 56 17.25 30.48 32.87
C ALA A 56 16.68 29.07 33.02
N ILE A 57 16.16 28.78 34.21
CA ILE A 57 15.47 27.53 34.52
C ILE A 57 14.05 27.72 33.98
N ASP A 58 13.79 27.22 32.78
CA ASP A 58 12.43 27.14 32.24
C ASP A 58 12.01 25.68 32.18
N GLY A 59 10.82 25.39 32.70
CA GLY A 59 10.26 24.05 32.86
C GLY A 59 9.73 23.49 31.55
N SER A 60 10.51 23.51 30.47
CA SER A 60 10.18 22.79 29.25
C SER A 60 10.55 21.32 29.42
N ALA A 61 9.58 20.42 29.23
CA ALA A 61 9.86 19.00 29.02
C ALA A 61 11.04 18.89 28.02
N GLU A 62 12.11 18.18 28.40
CA GLU A 62 13.28 17.98 27.55
C GLU A 62 12.80 17.46 26.19
N GLU A 63 12.82 18.33 25.18
CA GLU A 63 12.41 17.95 23.84
C GLU A 63 13.48 16.99 23.33
N VAL A 64 13.14 15.70 23.23
CA VAL A 64 14.08 14.67 22.79
C VAL A 64 14.67 15.10 21.44
N SER A 65 15.99 15.24 21.39
CA SER A 65 16.67 15.71 20.19
C SER A 65 16.47 14.72 19.05
N LEU A 66 15.95 15.20 17.92
CA LEU A 66 15.85 14.40 16.70
C LEU A 66 17.25 14.00 16.21
N PRO A 67 17.40 12.80 15.59
CA PRO A 67 18.59 12.47 14.84
C PRO A 67 18.92 13.57 13.82
N PRO A 68 20.20 13.93 13.62
CA PRO A 68 20.59 15.07 12.77
C PRO A 68 20.21 14.92 11.29
N GLN A 69 19.89 13.70 10.85
CA GLN A 69 19.43 13.41 9.49
C GLN A 69 17.95 13.74 9.27
N LEU A 70 17.16 13.87 10.35
CA LEU A 70 15.71 14.09 10.27
C LEU A 70 15.37 15.56 10.46
N ARG A 71 14.42 16.02 9.65
CA ARG A 71 13.84 17.36 9.73
C ARG A 71 12.42 17.28 10.29
N ARG A 72 12.14 18.01 11.38
CA ARG A 72 10.87 17.93 12.10
C ARG A 72 9.67 18.30 11.21
N GLU A 73 9.84 19.30 10.37
CA GLU A 73 8.83 19.81 9.44
C GLU A 73 8.47 18.84 8.29
N LEU A 74 9.29 17.82 8.06
CA LEU A 74 9.06 16.77 7.06
C LEU A 74 8.71 15.42 7.67
N MET A 75 8.46 15.35 8.97
CA MET A 75 8.07 14.09 9.61
C MET A 75 6.71 13.62 9.07
N PRO A 76 6.55 12.31 8.78
CA PRO A 76 5.24 11.75 8.50
C PRO A 76 4.37 11.89 9.75
N LYS A 77 3.12 12.33 9.59
CA LYS A 77 2.16 12.39 10.69
C LYS A 77 1.69 11.00 11.06
N HIS A 78 1.52 10.14 10.05
CA HIS A 78 1.03 8.78 10.21
C HIS A 78 1.96 7.77 9.53
N VAL A 79 2.47 6.83 10.33
CA VAL A 79 3.23 5.68 9.85
C VAL A 79 2.41 4.40 10.04
N ALA A 80 2.33 3.57 9.01
CA ALA A 80 1.75 2.24 9.08
C ALA A 80 2.84 1.16 8.92
N LEU A 81 2.71 0.05 9.65
CA LEU A 81 3.72 -1.02 9.69
C LEU A 81 3.12 -2.40 9.43
N ILE A 82 3.68 -3.10 8.44
CA ILE A 82 3.50 -4.54 8.25
C ILE A 82 4.71 -5.26 8.85
N MET A 83 4.50 -5.81 10.05
CA MET A 83 5.54 -6.41 10.91
C MET A 83 5.84 -7.88 10.52
N ASP A 84 6.33 -8.08 9.30
CA ASP A 84 6.60 -9.40 8.72
C ASP A 84 8.00 -9.92 9.10
N GLY A 85 8.17 -11.25 9.11
CA GLY A 85 9.45 -11.92 9.31
C GLY A 85 9.63 -12.65 10.64
N ASN A 86 8.72 -12.51 11.61
CA ASN A 86 8.84 -13.15 12.94
C ASN A 86 9.13 -14.66 12.88
N ARG A 87 8.34 -15.40 12.09
CA ARG A 87 8.48 -16.87 11.95
C ARG A 87 9.79 -17.26 11.27
N ARG A 88 10.18 -16.52 10.22
CA ARG A 88 11.42 -16.74 9.45
C ARG A 88 12.63 -16.47 10.33
N TRP A 89 12.60 -15.37 11.08
CA TRP A 89 13.63 -14.99 12.03
C TRP A 89 13.91 -16.09 13.06
N ALA A 90 12.87 -16.67 13.66
CA ALA A 90 13.02 -17.77 14.62
C ALA A 90 13.56 -19.04 13.94
N LYS A 91 12.98 -19.43 12.80
CA LYS A 91 13.40 -20.62 12.04
C LYS A 91 14.86 -20.56 11.61
N MET A 92 15.32 -19.40 11.10
CA MET A 92 16.70 -19.19 10.68
C MET A 92 17.71 -19.33 11.83
N ARG A 93 17.26 -19.16 13.08
CA ARG A 93 18.07 -19.29 14.29
C ARG A 93 17.86 -20.62 15.02
N GLY A 94 17.10 -21.54 14.44
CA GLY A 94 16.75 -22.83 15.08
C GLY A 94 15.88 -22.66 16.34
N LEU A 95 15.19 -21.53 16.48
CA LEU A 95 14.39 -21.20 17.66
C LEU A 95 12.90 -21.56 17.44
N PRO A 96 12.15 -21.87 18.52
CA PRO A 96 10.70 -21.94 18.47
C PRO A 96 10.07 -20.64 17.96
N VAL A 97 8.99 -20.76 17.18
CA VAL A 97 8.27 -19.61 16.58
C VAL A 97 7.83 -18.59 17.62
N ALA A 98 7.44 -19.04 18.83
CA ALA A 98 7.06 -18.18 19.94
C ALA A 98 8.14 -17.13 20.30
N LEU A 99 9.42 -17.52 20.28
CA LEU A 99 10.53 -16.61 20.57
C LEU A 99 10.70 -15.52 19.50
N GLY A 100 10.31 -15.82 18.25
CA GLY A 100 10.25 -14.82 17.19
C GLY A 100 9.18 -13.75 17.47
N TYR A 101 7.99 -14.16 17.92
CA TYR A 101 6.93 -13.22 18.29
C TYR A 101 7.28 -12.40 19.54
N GLU A 102 7.89 -13.01 20.56
CA GLU A 102 8.38 -12.28 21.73
C GLU A 102 9.44 -11.23 21.37
N ALA A 103 10.35 -11.57 20.45
CA ALA A 103 11.31 -10.62 19.92
C ALA A 103 10.64 -9.50 19.10
N GLY A 104 9.62 -9.83 18.33
CA GLY A 104 8.79 -8.86 17.63
C GLY A 104 8.08 -7.87 18.58
N ILE A 105 7.59 -8.32 19.73
CA ILE A 105 6.97 -7.43 20.73
C ILE A 105 7.98 -6.44 21.30
N ARG A 106 9.23 -6.86 21.50
CA ARG A 106 10.30 -5.93 21.92
C ARG A 106 10.58 -4.86 20.86
N ALA A 107 10.58 -5.24 19.58
CA ALA A 107 10.71 -4.28 18.49
C ALA A 107 9.52 -3.29 18.45
N VAL A 108 8.28 -3.76 18.66
CA VAL A 108 7.10 -2.89 18.77
C VAL A 108 7.28 -1.82 19.83
N ARG A 109 7.69 -2.20 21.05
CA ARG A 109 7.92 -1.27 22.16
C ARG A 109 8.93 -0.17 21.77
N LYS A 110 10.05 -0.55 21.16
CA LYS A 110 11.08 0.40 20.72
C LYS A 110 10.54 1.35 19.63
N ILE A 111 9.78 0.85 18.65
CA ILE A 111 9.21 1.71 17.61
C ILE A 111 8.15 2.68 18.17
N ILE A 112 7.30 2.24 19.11
CA ILE A 112 6.35 3.12 19.79
C ILE A 112 7.08 4.28 20.50
N GLU A 113 8.15 3.97 21.23
CA GLU A 113 9.00 4.95 21.90
C GLU A 113 9.60 5.95 20.91
N LEU A 114 10.19 5.47 19.81
CA LEU A 114 10.76 6.33 18.77
C LEU A 114 9.70 7.23 18.12
N CYS A 115 8.52 6.70 17.79
CA CYS A 115 7.42 7.50 17.25
C CYS A 115 7.00 8.63 18.20
N GLY A 116 6.81 8.31 19.48
CA GLY A 116 6.43 9.28 20.50
C GLY A 116 7.51 10.32 20.79
N ASN A 117 8.79 9.97 20.63
CA ASN A 117 9.92 10.88 20.82
C ASN A 117 10.18 11.76 19.59
N TRP A 118 9.94 11.24 18.38
CA TRP A 118 10.23 11.96 17.14
C TRP A 118 9.04 12.74 16.58
N GLY A 119 7.92 12.78 17.31
CA GLY A 119 6.75 13.60 16.98
C GLY A 119 5.85 13.00 15.90
N ILE A 120 5.90 11.68 15.69
CA ILE A 120 4.93 10.98 14.85
C ILE A 120 3.61 10.91 15.62
N MET A 121 2.52 11.33 14.99
CA MET A 121 1.22 11.48 15.67
C MET A 121 0.42 10.18 15.68
N VAL A 122 0.53 9.35 14.63
CA VAL A 122 -0.21 8.09 14.49
C VAL A 122 0.72 6.97 14.07
N LEU A 123 0.61 5.84 14.76
CA LEU A 123 1.27 4.59 14.40
C LEU A 123 0.24 3.48 14.22
N THR A 124 0.05 2.96 13.01
CA THR A 124 -0.82 1.80 12.78
C THR A 124 -0.01 0.53 12.59
N LEU A 125 -0.25 -0.47 13.44
CA LEU A 125 0.44 -1.76 13.39
C LEU A 125 -0.48 -2.84 12.82
N PHE A 126 -0.01 -3.55 11.78
CA PHE A 126 -0.70 -4.74 11.29
C PHE A 126 -0.35 -5.96 12.14
N ALA A 127 -1.07 -6.16 13.24
CA ALA A 127 -0.75 -7.19 14.23
C ALA A 127 -1.25 -8.58 13.82
N PHE A 128 -2.46 -8.68 13.27
CA PHE A 128 -3.05 -9.95 12.86
C PHE A 128 -4.03 -9.74 11.70
N SER A 129 -3.80 -10.39 10.56
CA SER A 129 -4.75 -10.33 9.42
C SER A 129 -5.84 -11.40 9.52
N SER A 130 -6.96 -11.21 8.83
CA SER A 130 -8.02 -12.23 8.76
C SER A 130 -7.51 -13.56 8.17
N ASP A 131 -6.52 -13.53 7.27
CA ASP A 131 -5.90 -14.75 6.71
C ASP A 131 -5.04 -15.51 7.73
N ASN A 132 -4.64 -14.86 8.83
CA ASN A 132 -3.78 -15.51 9.84
C ASN A 132 -4.51 -16.56 10.65
N TRP A 133 -5.85 -16.63 10.57
CA TRP A 133 -6.63 -17.75 11.10
C TRP A 133 -6.36 -19.08 10.38
N LEU A 134 -5.78 -19.05 9.18
CA LEU A 134 -5.35 -20.26 8.44
C LEU A 134 -4.07 -20.89 9.01
N ARG A 135 -3.43 -20.26 10.00
CA ARG A 135 -2.25 -20.81 10.68
C ARG A 135 -2.64 -21.93 11.65
N PRO A 136 -1.70 -22.81 12.04
CA PRO A 136 -1.97 -23.83 13.06
C PRO A 136 -2.55 -23.22 14.34
N LYS A 137 -3.62 -23.82 14.88
CA LYS A 137 -4.34 -23.32 16.07
C LYS A 137 -3.42 -23.02 17.25
N VAL A 138 -2.44 -23.89 17.51
CA VAL A 138 -1.44 -23.71 18.57
C VAL A 138 -0.63 -22.42 18.38
N GLU A 139 -0.28 -22.09 17.14
CA GLU A 139 0.45 -20.85 16.82
C GLU A 139 -0.44 -19.61 17.06
N VAL A 140 -1.72 -19.69 16.66
CA VAL A 140 -2.71 -18.62 16.90
C VAL A 140 -2.93 -18.40 18.39
N ASP A 141 -3.05 -19.45 19.19
CA ASP A 141 -3.26 -19.35 20.64
C ASP A 141 -2.06 -18.71 21.35
N ILE A 142 -0.84 -19.04 20.92
CA ILE A 142 0.39 -18.40 21.40
C ILE A 142 0.38 -16.90 21.08
N LEU A 143 0.00 -16.52 19.86
CA LEU A 143 -0.10 -15.12 19.45
C LEU A 143 -1.10 -14.34 20.28
N MET A 144 -2.30 -14.88 20.50
CA MET A 144 -3.32 -14.22 21.33
C MET A 144 -2.86 -14.06 22.78
N SER A 145 -2.24 -15.10 23.35
CA SER A 145 -1.69 -15.06 24.71
C SER A 145 -0.54 -14.06 24.85
N LEU A 146 0.30 -13.92 23.82
CA LEU A 146 1.37 -12.92 23.78
C LEU A 146 0.82 -11.50 23.67
N PHE A 147 -0.21 -11.30 22.84
CA PHE A 147 -0.86 -10.00 22.71
C PHE A 147 -1.54 -9.58 24.01
N GLU A 148 -2.26 -10.47 24.68
CA GLU A 148 -2.89 -10.20 25.97
C GLU A 148 -1.87 -9.79 27.03
N ARG A 149 -0.77 -10.55 27.16
CA ARG A 149 0.32 -10.21 28.09
C ARG A 149 0.94 -8.86 27.76
N ALA A 150 1.32 -8.63 26.50
CA ALA A 150 1.97 -7.39 26.10
C ALA A 150 1.07 -6.16 26.33
N LEU A 151 -0.23 -6.26 26.02
CA LEU A 151 -1.18 -5.17 26.25
C LEU A 151 -1.38 -4.90 27.74
N ASN A 152 -1.45 -5.95 28.57
CA ASN A 152 -1.60 -5.80 30.01
C ASN A 152 -0.37 -5.13 30.63
N ASP A 153 0.83 -5.54 30.22
CA ASP A 153 2.09 -5.00 30.72
C ASP A 153 2.30 -3.52 30.31
N GLU A 154 1.85 -3.15 29.12
CA GLU A 154 2.03 -1.79 28.59
C GLU A 154 0.91 -0.80 28.96
N LEU A 155 -0.23 -1.26 29.50
CA LEU A 155 -1.39 -0.38 29.70
C LEU A 155 -1.08 0.82 30.60
N GLU A 156 -0.41 0.59 31.74
CA GLU A 156 -0.02 1.69 32.65
C GLU A 156 1.00 2.61 31.99
N ASN A 157 1.89 2.04 31.17
CA ASN A 157 2.87 2.80 30.41
C ASN A 157 2.18 3.71 29.37
N PHE A 158 1.24 3.17 28.59
CA PHE A 158 0.47 3.96 27.62
C PHE A 158 -0.27 5.13 28.28
N ALA A 159 -0.90 4.88 29.43
CA ALA A 159 -1.58 5.92 30.19
C ALA A 159 -0.61 7.04 30.62
N ARG A 160 0.54 6.68 31.19
CA ARG A 160 1.57 7.62 31.67
C ARG A 160 2.26 8.39 30.54
N GLU A 161 2.56 7.71 29.43
CA GLU A 161 3.31 8.26 28.30
C GLU A 161 2.44 9.03 27.30
N GLY A 162 1.14 9.23 27.60
CA GLY A 162 0.23 9.95 26.71
C GLY A 162 -0.05 9.21 25.40
N ILE A 163 0.02 7.88 25.39
CA ILE A 163 -0.30 7.06 24.22
C ILE A 163 -1.78 6.68 24.28
N ARG A 164 -2.54 7.01 23.23
CA ARG A 164 -3.92 6.57 23.02
C ARG A 164 -3.91 5.31 22.19
N ILE A 165 -4.62 4.27 22.62
CA ILE A 165 -4.78 3.04 21.83
C ILE A 165 -6.17 2.93 21.21
N SER A 166 -6.24 2.57 19.92
CA SER A 166 -7.45 2.12 19.22
C SER A 166 -7.22 0.77 18.57
N ILE A 167 -8.28 -0.03 18.43
CA ILE A 167 -8.27 -1.27 17.66
C ILE A 167 -9.13 -1.11 16.42
N ILE A 168 -8.61 -1.57 15.27
CA ILE A 168 -9.39 -1.75 14.04
C ILE A 168 -9.38 -3.24 13.66
N GLY A 169 -10.41 -3.68 12.95
CA GLY A 169 -10.68 -5.07 12.58
C GLY A 169 -11.72 -5.72 13.48
N ASP A 170 -11.94 -7.02 13.29
CA ASP A 170 -12.97 -7.78 14.00
C ASP A 170 -12.39 -8.46 15.26
N SER A 171 -12.61 -7.83 16.42
CA SER A 171 -12.18 -8.36 17.72
C SER A 171 -13.09 -9.45 18.28
N SER A 172 -14.25 -9.74 17.67
CA SER A 172 -15.23 -10.70 18.22
C SER A 172 -14.69 -12.13 18.29
N LYS A 173 -13.73 -12.46 17.42
CA LYS A 173 -13.07 -13.78 17.35
C LYS A 173 -11.93 -13.96 18.35
N LEU A 174 -11.56 -12.91 19.09
CA LEU A 174 -10.49 -12.97 20.08
C LEU A 174 -10.98 -13.65 21.37
N PRO A 175 -10.09 -14.21 22.21
CA PRO A 175 -10.45 -14.67 23.54
C PRO A 175 -11.16 -13.57 24.34
N LYS A 176 -12.18 -13.93 25.12
CA LYS A 176 -13.00 -12.96 25.86
C LYS A 176 -12.18 -12.10 26.82
N SER A 177 -11.19 -12.69 27.49
CA SER A 177 -10.24 -11.98 28.36
C SER A 177 -9.51 -10.86 27.62
N LEU A 178 -9.01 -11.14 26.42
CA LEU A 178 -8.34 -10.16 25.57
C LEU A 178 -9.30 -9.08 25.07
N GLN A 179 -10.55 -9.43 24.71
CA GLN A 179 -11.56 -8.43 24.34
C GLN A 179 -11.83 -7.44 25.50
N ASP A 180 -11.98 -7.95 26.72
CA ASP A 180 -12.24 -7.14 27.90
C ASP A 180 -11.02 -6.25 28.25
N LEU A 181 -9.81 -6.78 28.09
CA LEU A 181 -8.57 -6.01 28.26
C LEU A 181 -8.42 -4.91 27.21
N ILE A 182 -8.74 -5.19 25.94
CA ILE A 182 -8.78 -4.20 24.86
C ILE A 182 -9.75 -3.07 25.21
N ALA A 183 -10.98 -3.41 25.62
CA ALA A 183 -11.98 -2.42 25.98
C ALA A 183 -11.51 -1.54 27.16
N LYS A 184 -10.87 -2.15 28.17
CA LYS A 184 -10.25 -1.41 29.27
C LYS A 184 -9.14 -0.48 28.77
N ALA A 185 -8.26 -0.94 27.88
CA ALA A 185 -7.14 -0.16 27.38
C ALA A 185 -7.57 1.05 26.55
N VAL A 186 -8.50 0.85 25.62
CA VAL A 186 -9.10 1.93 24.81
C VAL A 186 -9.76 2.97 25.72
N LYS A 187 -10.56 2.52 26.71
CA LYS A 187 -11.22 3.44 27.65
C LYS A 187 -10.23 4.23 28.51
N THR A 188 -9.18 3.57 29.00
CA THR A 188 -8.20 4.16 29.92
C THR A 188 -7.37 5.24 29.23
N THR A 189 -7.06 5.06 27.95
CA THR A 189 -6.16 5.93 27.20
C THR A 189 -6.88 6.90 26.26
N LYS A 190 -8.22 6.99 26.30
CA LYS A 190 -9.01 7.74 25.33
C LYS A 190 -8.70 9.24 25.25
N GLU A 191 -8.28 9.84 26.36
CA GLU A 191 -7.95 11.28 26.46
C GLU A 191 -6.48 11.57 26.15
N ASN A 192 -5.67 10.54 25.89
CA ASN A 192 -4.26 10.71 25.56
C ASN A 192 -4.10 11.27 24.14
N SER A 193 -3.06 12.08 23.93
CA SER A 193 -2.87 12.80 22.67
C SER A 193 -1.43 12.87 22.16
N ARG A 194 -0.44 12.31 22.87
CA ARG A 194 0.97 12.36 22.43
C ARG A 194 1.24 11.45 21.24
N LEU A 195 0.69 10.24 21.24
CA LEU A 195 0.77 9.29 20.13
C LEU A 195 -0.53 8.49 20.06
N HIS A 196 -1.12 8.37 18.87
CA HIS A 196 -2.23 7.47 18.62
C HIS A 196 -1.72 6.14 18.06
N LEU A 197 -1.66 5.13 18.91
CA LEU A 197 -1.36 3.75 18.54
C LEU A 197 -2.63 3.05 18.05
N VAL A 198 -2.65 2.64 16.79
CA VAL A 198 -3.76 1.88 16.21
C VAL A 198 -3.29 0.46 15.93
N VAL A 199 -3.96 -0.54 16.49
CA VAL A 199 -3.60 -1.95 16.29
C VAL A 199 -4.67 -2.62 15.43
N ALA A 200 -4.27 -3.08 14.25
CA ALA A 200 -5.15 -3.80 13.34
C ALA A 200 -5.14 -5.30 13.65
N VAL A 201 -6.27 -5.82 14.10
CA VAL A 201 -6.44 -7.19 14.60
C VAL A 201 -7.59 -7.86 13.87
N ASN A 202 -7.33 -9.02 13.28
CA ASN A 202 -8.27 -9.69 12.38
C ASN A 202 -8.82 -8.71 11.32
N TYR A 203 -7.93 -7.89 10.78
CA TYR A 203 -8.25 -6.81 9.85
C TYR A 203 -7.95 -7.21 8.40
N SER A 204 -8.76 -6.69 7.47
CA SER A 204 -8.59 -6.76 6.03
C SER A 204 -9.14 -5.47 5.42
N GLY A 205 -8.40 -4.84 4.50
CA GLY A 205 -8.80 -3.61 3.83
C GLY A 205 -10.02 -3.80 2.93
N GLN A 206 -10.13 -4.93 2.22
CA GLN A 206 -11.33 -5.28 1.47
C GLN A 206 -12.55 -5.46 2.39
N HIS A 207 -12.37 -6.13 3.53
CA HIS A 207 -13.47 -6.31 4.48
C HIS A 207 -13.92 -4.98 5.11
N ASP A 208 -12.99 -4.09 5.45
CA ASP A 208 -13.27 -2.74 5.94
C ASP A 208 -14.15 -1.95 4.95
N VAL A 209 -13.79 -1.97 3.66
CA VAL A 209 -14.60 -1.37 2.58
C VAL A 209 -15.98 -2.04 2.46
N VAL A 210 -16.06 -3.38 2.56
CA VAL A 210 -17.35 -4.10 2.53
C VAL A 210 -18.25 -3.64 3.68
N GLN A 211 -17.73 -3.55 4.91
CA GLN A 211 -18.49 -3.10 6.08
C GLN A 211 -18.96 -1.65 5.93
N ALA A 212 -18.12 -0.77 5.36
CA ALA A 212 -18.52 0.58 5.01
C ALA A 212 -19.67 0.59 4.00
N CYS A 213 -19.58 -0.20 2.91
CA CYS A 213 -20.64 -0.35 1.93
C CYS A 213 -21.94 -0.89 2.53
N GLN A 214 -21.88 -1.87 3.43
CA GLN A 214 -23.03 -2.39 4.17
C GLN A 214 -23.74 -1.29 4.96
N THR A 215 -22.98 -0.52 5.72
CA THR A 215 -23.50 0.57 6.55
C THR A 215 -24.13 1.67 5.69
N ILE A 216 -23.49 2.04 4.57
CA ILE A 216 -24.02 3.03 3.62
C ILE A 216 -25.29 2.52 2.95
N ALA A 217 -25.31 1.27 2.49
CA ALA A 217 -26.47 0.69 1.85
C ALA A 217 -27.66 0.58 2.82
N GLN A 218 -27.41 0.28 4.10
CA GLN A 218 -28.43 0.35 5.14
C GLN A 218 -28.99 1.79 5.30
N LYS A 219 -28.13 2.80 5.34
CA LYS A 219 -28.58 4.22 5.38
C LYS A 219 -29.41 4.62 4.15
N VAL A 220 -29.09 4.08 2.98
CA VAL A 220 -29.89 4.28 1.76
C VAL A 220 -31.24 3.56 1.86
N LYS A 221 -31.26 2.31 2.36
CA LYS A 221 -32.48 1.52 2.58
C LYS A 221 -33.44 2.21 3.55
N ASP A 222 -32.89 2.85 4.57
CA ASP A 222 -33.63 3.59 5.60
C ASP A 222 -33.99 5.02 5.18
N ASP A 223 -33.76 5.39 3.90
CA ASP A 223 -34.00 6.73 3.33
C ASP A 223 -33.29 7.88 4.09
N ILE A 224 -32.19 7.59 4.79
CA ILE A 224 -31.37 8.59 5.49
C ILE A 224 -30.53 9.39 4.51
N ILE A 225 -30.08 8.76 3.42
CA ILE A 225 -29.31 9.36 2.32
C ILE A 225 -29.78 8.80 0.97
N GLU A 226 -29.50 9.50 -0.12
CA GLU A 226 -29.70 8.96 -1.47
C GLU A 226 -28.42 8.32 -2.04
N THR A 227 -28.57 7.43 -3.01
CA THR A 227 -27.43 6.77 -3.68
C THR A 227 -26.48 7.77 -4.34
N LYS A 228 -27.00 8.88 -4.85
CA LYS A 228 -26.20 9.98 -5.45
C LYS A 228 -25.34 10.73 -4.43
N ASP A 229 -25.65 10.63 -3.14
CA ASP A 229 -24.91 11.32 -2.08
C ASP A 229 -23.63 10.55 -1.69
N ILE A 230 -23.54 9.27 -2.05
CA ILE A 230 -22.39 8.42 -1.77
C ILE A 230 -21.17 8.95 -2.54
N ASN A 231 -20.13 9.30 -1.81
CA ASN A 231 -18.87 9.81 -2.34
C ASN A 231 -17.70 9.31 -1.48
N SER A 232 -16.46 9.63 -1.87
CA SER A 232 -15.25 9.18 -1.15
C SER A 232 -15.24 9.59 0.33
N PHE A 233 -15.75 10.78 0.66
CA PHE A 233 -15.82 11.25 2.03
C PHE A 233 -16.79 10.41 2.87
N LEU A 234 -17.95 10.05 2.33
CA LEU A 234 -18.89 9.17 3.05
C LEU A 234 -18.28 7.78 3.28
N ILE A 235 -17.60 7.21 2.28
CA ILE A 235 -16.89 5.93 2.47
C ILE A 235 -15.87 6.07 3.61
N GLU A 236 -15.05 7.12 3.60
CA GLU A 236 -14.05 7.39 4.65
C GLU A 236 -14.65 7.50 6.06
N GLN A 237 -15.85 8.07 6.18
CA GLN A 237 -16.56 8.17 7.46
C GLN A 237 -17.05 6.81 7.98
N GLU A 238 -17.33 5.85 7.12
CA GLU A 238 -17.79 4.52 7.52
C GLU A 238 -16.66 3.48 7.63
N LEU A 239 -15.44 3.81 7.17
CA LEU A 239 -14.27 2.96 7.40
C LEU A 239 -13.88 2.97 8.88
N GLN A 240 -13.33 1.86 9.37
CA GLN A 240 -12.91 1.73 10.77
C GLN A 240 -11.77 2.70 11.16
N THR A 241 -11.08 3.26 10.19
CA THR A 241 -10.06 4.30 10.39
C THR A 241 -10.63 5.69 10.69
N ASN A 242 -11.95 5.88 10.68
CA ASN A 242 -12.60 7.14 11.04
C ASN A 242 -12.28 7.63 12.47
N CYS A 243 -11.77 6.74 13.32
CA CYS A 243 -11.35 7.05 14.68
C CYS A 243 -9.97 7.72 14.78
N ILE A 244 -9.30 7.96 13.65
CA ILE A 244 -7.92 8.43 13.52
C ILE A 244 -7.91 9.84 12.90
N ASP A 245 -7.19 10.79 13.50
CA ASP A 245 -7.12 12.19 13.01
C ASP A 245 -6.42 12.30 11.65
N PHE A 246 -5.44 11.43 11.39
CA PHE A 246 -4.77 11.26 10.09
C PHE A 246 -5.02 9.83 9.62
N PRO A 247 -6.14 9.52 8.95
CA PRO A 247 -6.53 8.14 8.63
C PRO A 247 -5.70 7.53 7.50
N CYS A 248 -5.14 8.37 6.62
CA CYS A 248 -4.31 7.95 5.50
C CYS A 248 -2.83 8.02 5.88
N PRO A 249 -2.10 6.89 5.92
CA PRO A 249 -0.68 6.88 6.23
C PRO A 249 0.11 7.76 5.25
N ASP A 250 1.04 8.54 5.77
CA ASP A 250 2.04 9.19 4.93
C ASP A 250 3.04 8.16 4.42
N LEU A 251 3.41 7.20 5.28
CA LEU A 251 4.41 6.17 5.03
C LEU A 251 3.92 4.80 5.48
N LEU A 252 3.92 3.82 4.58
CA LEU A 252 3.83 2.40 4.90
C LEU A 252 5.22 1.77 4.87
N ILE A 253 5.61 1.15 5.99
CA ILE A 253 6.82 0.34 6.09
C ILE A 253 6.42 -1.13 6.15
N ARG A 254 7.07 -1.96 5.34
CA ARG A 254 6.97 -3.42 5.43
C ARG A 254 8.34 -4.04 5.59
N THR A 255 8.49 -4.94 6.55
CA THR A 255 9.75 -5.66 6.80
C THR A 255 9.84 -6.97 6.02
N SER A 256 10.98 -7.65 6.14
CA SER A 256 11.30 -8.99 5.63
C SER A 256 11.47 -9.17 4.12
N GLY A 257 11.57 -8.06 3.37
CA GLY A 257 11.83 -8.05 1.92
C GLY A 257 10.64 -8.38 1.03
N GLU A 258 9.44 -8.55 1.59
CA GLU A 258 8.24 -8.86 0.82
C GLU A 258 7.65 -7.59 0.21
N LEU A 259 7.45 -7.57 -1.11
CA LEU A 259 6.96 -6.41 -1.86
C LEU A 259 5.48 -6.56 -2.22
N ARG A 260 4.60 -6.49 -1.23
CA ARG A 260 3.13 -6.50 -1.38
C ARG A 260 2.43 -5.84 -0.20
N LEU A 261 1.13 -5.61 -0.30
CA LEU A 261 0.34 -4.93 0.75
C LEU A 261 -0.35 -5.92 1.71
N SER A 262 -0.64 -7.14 1.26
CA SER A 262 -1.30 -8.19 2.06
C SER A 262 -2.64 -7.74 2.65
N ASN A 263 -3.45 -7.06 1.83
CA ASN A 263 -4.81 -6.63 2.14
C ASN A 263 -4.87 -5.69 3.37
N PHE A 264 -3.85 -4.84 3.55
CA PHE A 264 -3.77 -3.88 4.64
C PHE A 264 -4.04 -2.46 4.14
N LEU A 265 -4.95 -1.73 4.80
CA LEU A 265 -5.25 -0.31 4.58
C LEU A 265 -5.45 0.10 3.10
N LEU A 266 -6.05 -0.76 2.27
CA LEU A 266 -6.07 -0.58 0.81
C LEU A 266 -6.63 0.78 0.36
N TRP A 267 -7.73 1.23 0.98
CA TRP A 267 -8.30 2.55 0.70
C TRP A 267 -7.34 3.68 1.11
N GLN A 268 -6.81 3.58 2.32
CA GLN A 268 -5.99 4.62 2.96
C GLN A 268 -4.61 4.75 2.29
N LEU A 269 -4.10 3.68 1.67
CA LEU A 269 -2.80 3.62 0.99
C LEU A 269 -2.78 4.26 -0.41
N ALA A 270 -3.86 4.89 -0.85
CA ALA A 270 -4.00 5.47 -2.18
C ALA A 270 -2.78 6.32 -2.60
N TYR A 271 -2.27 7.16 -1.71
CA TYR A 271 -1.15 8.06 -1.97
C TYR A 271 -0.03 7.97 -0.92
N SER A 272 0.00 6.89 -0.16
CA SER A 272 1.07 6.64 0.82
C SER A 272 2.38 6.33 0.11
N GLU A 273 3.46 6.84 0.68
CA GLU A 273 4.80 6.39 0.32
C GLU A 273 5.03 4.99 0.89
N LEU A 274 5.69 4.14 0.12
CA LEU A 274 6.01 2.77 0.50
C LEU A 274 7.51 2.64 0.78
N PHE A 275 7.86 1.89 1.82
CA PHE A 275 9.23 1.52 2.13
C PHE A 275 9.28 0.04 2.50
N PHE A 276 10.22 -0.69 1.89
CA PHE A 276 10.37 -2.12 2.08
C PHE A 276 11.75 -2.41 2.64
N SER A 277 11.80 -2.86 3.90
CA SER A 277 13.05 -3.25 4.56
C SER A 277 13.32 -4.73 4.37
N HIS A 278 14.57 -5.08 4.09
CA HIS A 278 15.01 -6.48 4.04
C HIS A 278 15.11 -7.13 5.43
N SER A 279 15.28 -6.33 6.49
CA SER A 279 15.36 -6.81 7.88
C SER A 279 14.08 -7.53 8.29
N HIS A 280 14.19 -8.66 8.98
CA HIS A 280 13.02 -9.26 9.62
C HIS A 280 12.55 -8.40 10.79
N TRP A 281 11.25 -8.40 11.08
CA TRP A 281 10.67 -7.55 12.13
C TRP A 281 11.42 -7.58 13.48
N PRO A 282 11.84 -8.74 14.02
CA PRO A 282 12.57 -8.74 15.29
C PRO A 282 13.97 -8.08 15.26
N ASP A 283 14.56 -7.91 14.08
CA ASP A 283 15.82 -7.22 13.87
C ASP A 283 15.62 -5.75 13.42
N PHE A 284 14.37 -5.31 13.17
CA PHE A 284 14.07 -3.95 12.75
C PHE A 284 14.10 -3.00 13.96
N GLY A 285 15.08 -2.10 13.99
CA GLY A 285 15.31 -1.18 15.10
C GLY A 285 15.40 0.28 14.67
N GLU A 286 16.10 1.07 15.49
CA GLU A 286 16.22 2.52 15.29
C GLU A 286 16.93 2.89 13.98
N ALA A 287 17.94 2.11 13.57
CA ALA A 287 18.69 2.37 12.34
C ALA A 287 17.83 2.17 11.09
N GLU A 288 17.10 1.06 11.00
CA GLU A 288 16.20 0.78 9.86
C GLU A 288 15.01 1.74 9.85
N PHE A 289 14.50 2.13 11.03
CA PHE A 289 13.43 3.11 11.12
C PHE A 289 13.90 4.50 10.66
N LEU A 290 15.10 4.91 11.07
CA LEU A 290 15.75 6.14 10.61
C LEU A 290 15.95 6.14 9.09
N GLU A 291 16.40 5.02 8.51
CA GLU A 291 16.52 4.84 7.05
C GLU A 291 15.18 5.06 6.34
N ALA A 292 14.12 4.43 6.83
CA ALA A 292 12.77 4.56 6.27
C ALA A 292 12.28 6.01 6.28
N LEU A 293 12.49 6.72 7.40
CA LEU A 293 12.12 8.12 7.55
C LEU A 293 12.98 9.04 6.67
N CYS A 294 14.28 8.79 6.56
CA CYS A 294 15.16 9.53 5.64
C CYS A 294 14.73 9.34 4.18
N SER A 295 14.42 8.10 3.79
CA SER A 295 13.87 7.79 2.45
C SER A 295 12.58 8.55 2.21
N PHE A 296 11.67 8.63 3.19
CA PHE A 296 10.44 9.41 3.10
C PHE A 296 10.71 10.92 2.90
N GLN A 297 11.58 11.51 3.72
CA GLN A 297 11.87 12.95 3.69
C GLN A 297 12.61 13.43 2.42
N GLN A 298 13.19 12.50 1.64
CA GLN A 298 13.83 12.81 0.36
C GLN A 298 12.84 12.84 -0.81
N ARG A 299 11.63 12.30 -0.65
CA ARG A 299 10.66 12.22 -1.74
C ARG A 299 9.92 13.54 -1.93
N GLN A 300 9.74 13.93 -3.19
CA GLN A 300 8.96 15.12 -3.53
C GLN A 300 7.50 14.73 -3.78
N ARG A 301 6.62 15.02 -2.81
CA ARG A 301 5.17 14.79 -2.97
C ARG A 301 4.58 15.83 -3.92
N ARG A 302 4.40 15.45 -5.19
CA ARG A 302 3.65 16.23 -6.18
C ARG A 302 2.28 15.57 -6.37
N TYR A 303 1.23 16.21 -5.85
CA TYR A 303 -0.17 15.78 -6.02
C TYR A 303 -0.73 16.24 -7.37
N GLY A 304 -0.09 15.81 -8.47
CA GLY A 304 -0.56 16.10 -9.83
C GLY A 304 -0.45 17.57 -10.29
N SER A 305 -0.07 18.50 -9.42
CA SER A 305 0.17 19.90 -9.76
C SER A 305 1.55 20.07 -10.41
N ASN A 306 1.60 19.95 -11.74
CA ASN A 306 2.65 20.60 -12.53
C ASN A 306 2.09 21.90 -13.11
N THR A 307 2.58 23.02 -12.60
CA THR A 307 2.53 24.32 -13.29
C THR A 307 3.37 24.23 -14.56
N GLY A 308 2.73 24.42 -15.71
CA GLY A 308 3.32 24.97 -16.94
C GLY A 308 4.52 24.24 -17.55
N ALA A 309 4.24 23.31 -18.47
CA ALA A 309 5.10 23.11 -19.64
C ALA A 309 4.20 22.80 -20.84
N ALA A 310 4.07 23.76 -21.75
CA ALA A 310 3.45 23.54 -23.05
C ALA A 310 4.35 22.60 -23.84
N CYS A 311 3.88 21.37 -24.08
CA CYS A 311 4.55 20.41 -24.95
C CYS A 311 4.11 20.69 -26.39
N SER A 312 5.04 21.13 -27.22
CA SER A 312 4.85 21.31 -28.67
C SER A 312 4.58 19.95 -29.33
N ILE A 313 3.53 19.87 -30.14
CA ILE A 313 3.20 18.70 -30.94
C ILE A 313 4.20 18.60 -32.08
N GLU A 314 5.12 17.64 -32.05
CA GLU A 314 5.76 17.15 -33.27
C GLU A 314 4.83 16.16 -33.97
N GLN A 315 4.87 16.18 -35.30
CA GLN A 315 3.88 15.61 -36.22
C GLN A 315 3.51 14.15 -35.92
N PRO A 316 2.27 13.73 -36.27
CA PRO A 316 1.88 12.32 -36.16
C PRO A 316 2.83 11.47 -37.00
N LEU A 317 3.40 10.44 -36.37
CA LEU A 317 4.15 9.39 -37.05
C LEU A 317 3.30 8.87 -38.23
N SER A 318 3.84 9.00 -39.43
CA SER A 318 3.24 8.48 -40.66
C SER A 318 3.05 6.97 -40.52
N HIS A 319 1.80 6.52 -40.49
CA HIS A 319 1.48 5.09 -40.55
C HIS A 319 1.73 4.54 -41.95
N ASP A 320 2.53 3.48 -42.03
CA ASP A 320 2.46 2.50 -43.12
C ASP A 320 1.21 1.62 -42.89
N PRO A 321 0.23 1.57 -43.81
CA PRO A 321 -0.98 0.75 -43.66
C PRO A 321 -0.73 -0.75 -43.84
N ALA A 322 0.50 -1.18 -44.14
CA ALA A 322 0.83 -2.58 -44.38
C ALA A 322 1.36 -3.28 -43.12
N ASN A 323 0.70 -4.39 -42.75
CA ASN A 323 1.14 -5.42 -41.78
C ASN A 323 1.00 -5.14 -40.28
N GLY A 324 -0.20 -5.40 -39.78
CA GLY A 324 -0.43 -5.65 -38.35
C GLY A 324 -1.90 -5.64 -37.99
N GLN A 325 -2.69 -6.53 -38.59
CA GLN A 325 -4.02 -6.81 -38.05
C GLN A 325 -3.79 -7.23 -36.59
N LEU A 326 -4.34 -6.49 -35.62
CA LEU A 326 -4.21 -6.74 -34.17
C LEU A 326 -4.93 -8.06 -33.81
N THR A 327 -4.40 -9.20 -34.29
CA THR A 327 -5.08 -10.48 -34.19
C THR A 327 -5.01 -10.96 -32.74
N GLY A 328 -6.20 -11.17 -32.17
CA GLY A 328 -6.35 -11.71 -30.82
C GLY A 328 -6.15 -10.73 -29.67
N ILE A 329 -5.91 -9.43 -29.89
CA ILE A 329 -5.89 -8.43 -28.81
C ILE A 329 -7.30 -7.87 -28.58
N ARG A 330 -7.84 -8.02 -27.38
CA ARG A 330 -9.07 -7.35 -26.91
C ARG A 330 -8.70 -6.08 -26.17
N LEU A 331 -9.33 -4.96 -26.52
CA LEU A 331 -9.18 -3.70 -25.79
C LEU A 331 -10.41 -3.46 -24.90
N SER A 332 -10.20 -2.95 -23.70
CA SER A 332 -11.28 -2.41 -22.86
C SER A 332 -10.76 -1.19 -22.09
N ILE A 333 -11.67 -0.29 -21.75
CA ILE A 333 -11.37 0.94 -21.02
C ILE A 333 -12.00 0.85 -19.62
N ILE A 334 -11.26 1.31 -18.62
CA ILE A 334 -11.76 1.62 -17.29
C ILE A 334 -11.51 3.09 -16.96
N GLY A 335 -12.29 3.63 -16.05
CA GLY A 335 -12.33 5.04 -15.67
C GLY A 335 -13.28 5.86 -16.53
N ASP A 336 -13.17 7.19 -16.43
CA ASP A 336 -14.07 8.13 -17.09
C ASP A 336 -13.44 8.78 -18.33
N ALA A 337 -13.79 8.28 -19.50
CA ALA A 337 -13.37 8.86 -20.79
C ALA A 337 -14.24 10.04 -21.26
N SER A 338 -15.30 10.42 -20.52
CA SER A 338 -16.27 11.44 -20.97
C SER A 338 -15.65 12.83 -21.13
N GLN A 339 -14.58 13.12 -20.40
CA GLN A 339 -13.85 14.39 -20.47
C GLN A 339 -12.88 14.47 -21.67
N LEU A 340 -12.68 13.38 -22.41
CA LEU A 340 -11.86 13.39 -23.62
C LEU A 340 -12.58 14.08 -24.79
N PRO A 341 -11.86 14.62 -25.79
CA PRO A 341 -12.48 15.12 -27.00
C PRO A 341 -13.34 14.05 -27.69
N LYS A 342 -14.49 14.43 -28.24
CA LYS A 342 -15.43 13.50 -28.87
C LYS A 342 -14.79 12.64 -29.96
N SER A 343 -13.90 13.22 -30.77
CA SER A 343 -13.14 12.50 -31.78
C SER A 343 -12.28 11.36 -31.23
N LEU A 344 -11.73 11.53 -30.02
CA LEU A 344 -10.95 10.50 -29.34
C LEU A 344 -11.85 9.44 -28.70
N GLN A 345 -12.99 9.84 -28.13
CA GLN A 345 -14.00 8.90 -27.63
C GLN A 345 -14.48 7.97 -28.75
N ASP A 346 -14.84 8.53 -29.92
CA ASP A 346 -15.31 7.75 -31.07
C ASP A 346 -14.23 6.77 -31.60
N LEU A 347 -12.95 7.16 -31.54
CA LEU A 347 -11.83 6.30 -31.90
C LEU A 347 -11.63 5.15 -30.90
N ILE A 348 -11.74 5.44 -29.60
CA ILE A 348 -11.70 4.45 -28.54
C ILE A 348 -12.85 3.45 -28.70
N ASP A 349 -14.08 3.92 -28.88
CA ASP A 349 -15.27 3.08 -29.05
C ASP A 349 -15.13 2.17 -30.27
N LYS A 350 -14.65 2.72 -31.40
CA LYS A 350 -14.36 1.94 -32.60
C LYS A 350 -13.32 0.85 -32.34
N ALA A 351 -12.25 1.14 -31.61
CA ALA A 351 -11.20 0.18 -31.29
C ALA A 351 -11.68 -0.92 -30.33
N VAL A 352 -12.40 -0.56 -29.27
CA VAL A 352 -13.01 -1.52 -28.32
C VAL A 352 -13.98 -2.45 -29.05
N MET A 353 -14.85 -1.90 -29.90
CA MET A 353 -15.81 -2.70 -30.66
C MET A 353 -15.14 -3.63 -31.68
N ALA A 354 -14.14 -3.12 -32.41
CA ALA A 354 -13.39 -3.92 -33.40
C ALA A 354 -12.61 -5.09 -32.78
N THR A 355 -12.27 -4.99 -31.48
CA THR A 355 -11.46 -5.98 -30.78
C THR A 355 -12.25 -6.85 -29.79
N LYS A 356 -13.56 -6.63 -29.63
CA LYS A 356 -14.40 -7.30 -28.61
C LYS A 356 -14.37 -8.83 -28.65
N ALA A 357 -14.28 -9.42 -29.84
CA ALA A 357 -14.29 -10.87 -30.04
C ALA A 357 -12.91 -11.53 -29.84
N ASN A 358 -11.85 -10.74 -29.67
CA ASN A 358 -10.51 -11.25 -29.47
C ASN A 358 -10.32 -11.80 -28.04
N SER A 359 -9.44 -12.79 -27.87
CA SER A 359 -9.25 -13.47 -26.57
C SER A 359 -7.81 -13.82 -26.23
N ARG A 360 -6.84 -13.60 -27.12
CA ARG A 360 -5.42 -13.97 -26.90
C ARG A 360 -4.76 -13.10 -25.84
N LEU A 361 -5.02 -11.79 -25.88
CA LEU A 361 -4.50 -10.82 -24.92
C LEU A 361 -5.57 -9.78 -24.65
N HIS A 362 -5.90 -9.56 -23.38
CA HIS A 362 -6.81 -8.48 -22.99
C HIS A 362 -5.98 -7.31 -22.45
N ILE A 363 -6.04 -6.18 -23.14
CA ILE A 363 -5.44 -4.92 -22.70
C ILE A 363 -6.55 -4.07 -22.07
N LEU A 364 -6.35 -3.75 -20.79
CA LEU A 364 -7.22 -2.85 -20.05
C LEU A 364 -6.52 -1.50 -19.89
N VAL A 365 -7.10 -0.44 -20.46
CA VAL A 365 -6.53 0.91 -20.41
C VAL A 365 -7.33 1.76 -19.45
N ALA A 366 -6.65 2.30 -18.44
CA ALA A 366 -7.24 3.18 -17.46
C ALA A 366 -7.16 4.65 -17.91
N ILE A 367 -8.31 5.31 -18.01
CA ILE A 367 -8.45 6.71 -18.45
C ILE A 367 -9.20 7.47 -17.37
N ASN A 368 -8.60 8.53 -16.80
CA ASN A 368 -9.20 9.28 -15.68
C ASN A 368 -9.73 8.33 -14.56
N TYR A 369 -8.93 7.33 -14.23
CA TYR A 369 -9.29 6.28 -13.29
C TYR A 369 -8.69 6.55 -11.92
N SER A 370 -9.44 6.22 -10.86
CA SER A 370 -8.90 6.06 -9.52
C SER A 370 -9.57 4.88 -8.81
N GLY A 371 -8.82 4.15 -7.99
CA GLY A 371 -9.31 2.99 -7.26
C GLY A 371 -10.38 3.35 -6.23
N GLN A 372 -10.21 4.48 -5.53
CA GLN A 372 -11.25 4.98 -4.61
C GLN A 372 -12.54 5.33 -5.35
N TYR A 373 -12.46 5.99 -6.51
CA TYR A 373 -13.66 6.29 -7.31
C TYR A 373 -14.34 5.01 -7.82
N ASP A 374 -13.57 4.00 -8.24
CA ASP A 374 -14.12 2.71 -8.67
C ASP A 374 -14.93 2.04 -7.54
N VAL A 375 -14.37 2.03 -6.31
CA VAL A 375 -15.07 1.53 -5.12
C VAL A 375 -16.32 2.34 -4.79
N VAL A 376 -16.28 3.68 -4.91
CA VAL A 376 -17.47 4.54 -4.71
C VAL A 376 -18.56 4.18 -5.71
N GLN A 377 -18.24 4.03 -7.00
CA GLN A 377 -19.20 3.66 -8.03
C GLN A 377 -19.80 2.26 -7.81
N ALA A 378 -18.98 1.31 -7.39
CA ALA A 378 -19.44 -0.02 -6.99
C ALA A 378 -20.41 0.08 -5.79
N CYS A 379 -20.07 0.85 -4.76
CA CYS A 379 -20.92 1.09 -3.59
C CYS A 379 -22.26 1.73 -3.98
N GLN A 380 -22.26 2.75 -4.85
CA GLN A 380 -23.47 3.38 -5.38
C GLN A 380 -24.39 2.37 -6.09
N THR A 381 -23.81 1.53 -6.94
CA THR A 381 -24.56 0.50 -7.68
C THR A 381 -25.16 -0.52 -6.72
N ILE A 382 -24.39 -0.98 -5.74
CA ILE A 382 -24.83 -1.93 -4.72
C ILE A 382 -25.94 -1.33 -3.85
N ALA A 383 -25.77 -0.09 -3.37
CA ALA A 383 -26.76 0.59 -2.56
C ALA A 383 -28.07 0.84 -3.34
N GLN A 384 -27.99 1.09 -4.66
CA GLN A 384 -29.18 1.17 -5.50
C GLN A 384 -29.90 -0.19 -5.58
N ARG A 385 -29.15 -1.29 -5.73
CA ARG A 385 -29.75 -2.63 -5.71
C ARG A 385 -30.43 -2.95 -4.38
N VAL A 386 -29.87 -2.49 -3.26
CA VAL A 386 -30.52 -2.56 -1.94
C VAL A 386 -31.79 -1.72 -1.89
N LYS A 387 -31.74 -0.47 -2.37
CA LYS A 387 -32.91 0.42 -2.44
C LYS A 387 -34.06 -0.17 -3.25
N ASP A 388 -33.73 -0.84 -4.34
CA ASP A 388 -34.69 -1.50 -5.23
C ASP A 388 -35.23 -2.84 -4.64
N GLY A 389 -34.72 -3.28 -3.49
CA GLY A 389 -35.11 -4.54 -2.84
C GLY A 389 -34.54 -5.80 -3.52
N ASN A 390 -33.50 -5.68 -4.35
CA ASN A 390 -32.90 -6.80 -5.07
C ASN A 390 -31.96 -7.64 -4.20
N ILE A 391 -31.36 -7.02 -3.17
CA ILE A 391 -30.44 -7.64 -2.20
C ILE A 391 -30.60 -6.93 -0.86
N GLU A 392 -30.18 -7.58 0.22
CA GLU A 392 -30.12 -6.99 1.55
C GLU A 392 -28.72 -6.44 1.87
N PRO A 393 -28.58 -5.43 2.77
CA PRO A 393 -27.27 -4.94 3.17
C PRO A 393 -26.33 -6.04 3.66
N GLU A 394 -26.83 -7.02 4.43
CA GLU A 394 -26.03 -8.17 4.89
C GLU A 394 -25.49 -9.06 3.76
N ASP A 395 -26.10 -9.05 2.57
CA ASP A 395 -25.64 -9.84 1.42
C ASP A 395 -24.36 -9.26 0.79
N ILE A 396 -24.02 -8.00 1.09
CA ILE A 396 -22.87 -7.32 0.52
C ILE A 396 -21.60 -7.97 1.06
N ASN A 397 -20.81 -8.53 0.15
CA ASN A 397 -19.55 -9.20 0.46
C ASN A 397 -18.47 -8.81 -0.57
N SER A 398 -17.23 -9.28 -0.36
CA SER A 398 -16.10 -8.92 -1.23
C SER A 398 -16.31 -9.35 -2.69
N LEU A 399 -16.93 -10.51 -2.93
CA LEU A 399 -17.21 -10.97 -4.28
C LEU A 399 -18.22 -10.03 -4.98
N LEU A 400 -19.27 -9.61 -4.27
CA LEU A 400 -20.23 -8.67 -4.83
C LEU A 400 -19.58 -7.32 -5.16
N VAL A 401 -18.74 -6.78 -4.27
CA VAL A 401 -18.02 -5.54 -4.55
C VAL A 401 -17.12 -5.71 -5.78
N GLU A 402 -16.34 -6.79 -5.86
CA GLU A 402 -15.47 -7.07 -7.02
C GLU A 402 -16.25 -7.19 -8.33
N GLN A 403 -17.44 -7.78 -8.31
CA GLN A 403 -18.34 -7.89 -9.46
C GLN A 403 -18.91 -6.55 -9.91
N GLU A 404 -18.87 -5.51 -9.08
CA GLU A 404 -19.40 -4.19 -9.44
C GLU A 404 -18.33 -3.19 -9.84
N LEU A 405 -17.06 -3.44 -9.51
CA LEU A 405 -15.90 -2.66 -9.96
C LEU A 405 -15.78 -2.66 -11.49
N GLN A 406 -15.19 -1.61 -12.05
CA GLN A 406 -15.02 -1.47 -13.50
C GLN A 406 -14.09 -2.53 -14.12
N THR A 407 -13.23 -3.15 -13.31
CA THR A 407 -12.41 -4.30 -13.72
C THR A 407 -13.23 -5.55 -14.03
N LYS A 408 -14.55 -5.60 -13.72
CA LYS A 408 -15.45 -6.73 -14.06
C LYS A 408 -15.51 -7.09 -15.54
N CYS A 409 -15.01 -6.21 -16.41
CA CYS A 409 -14.94 -6.46 -17.84
C CYS A 409 -13.85 -7.47 -18.26
N THR A 410 -12.94 -7.86 -17.36
CA THR A 410 -11.89 -8.87 -17.59
C THR A 410 -12.12 -10.14 -16.76
N GLU A 411 -11.62 -11.27 -17.27
CA GLU A 411 -11.66 -12.57 -16.58
C GLU A 411 -10.74 -12.61 -15.35
N PHE A 412 -9.66 -11.82 -15.37
CA PHE A 412 -8.66 -11.76 -14.31
C PHE A 412 -8.55 -10.32 -13.78
N PRO A 413 -9.51 -9.88 -12.94
CA PRO A 413 -9.57 -8.49 -12.49
C PRO A 413 -8.38 -8.12 -11.59
N SER A 414 -7.89 -9.06 -10.79
CA SER A 414 -6.76 -8.84 -9.90
C SER A 414 -5.43 -9.17 -10.59
N PRO A 415 -4.49 -8.22 -10.74
CA PRO A 415 -3.21 -8.50 -11.37
C PRO A 415 -2.33 -9.30 -10.42
N ASP A 416 -1.61 -10.27 -10.96
CA ASP A 416 -0.60 -11.02 -10.22
C ASP A 416 0.63 -10.16 -9.88
N LEU A 417 1.01 -9.27 -10.80
CA LEU A 417 2.17 -8.39 -10.71
C LEU A 417 1.80 -6.97 -11.11
N LEU A 418 2.07 -6.00 -10.24
CA LEU A 418 2.07 -4.58 -10.58
C LEU A 418 3.50 -4.11 -10.84
N ILE A 419 3.76 -3.61 -12.04
CA ILE A 419 5.02 -2.97 -12.41
C ILE A 419 4.83 -1.46 -12.33
N ARG A 420 5.62 -0.81 -11.47
CA ARG A 420 5.65 0.65 -11.33
C ARG A 420 7.01 1.18 -11.79
N THR A 421 6.98 2.04 -12.79
CA THR A 421 8.17 2.64 -13.40
C THR A 421 8.51 3.98 -12.74
N SER A 422 9.63 4.59 -13.14
CA SER A 422 10.10 5.92 -12.73
C SER A 422 10.60 6.04 -11.28
N GLY A 423 10.85 4.92 -10.60
CA GLY A 423 11.43 4.90 -9.24
C GLY A 423 10.47 5.32 -8.11
N GLU A 424 9.20 5.55 -8.43
CA GLU A 424 8.18 5.99 -7.46
C GLU A 424 7.66 4.81 -6.65
N LEU A 425 7.92 4.79 -5.34
CA LEU A 425 7.45 3.76 -4.42
C LEU A 425 6.08 4.13 -3.83
N ARG A 426 5.05 4.23 -4.68
CA ARG A 426 3.65 4.51 -4.29
C ARG A 426 2.66 3.94 -5.30
N LEU A 427 1.43 3.68 -4.85
CA LEU A 427 0.36 3.10 -5.68
C LEU A 427 -0.32 4.11 -6.60
N SER A 428 -0.37 5.38 -6.18
CA SER A 428 -1.00 6.48 -6.92
C SER A 428 -2.49 6.25 -7.22
N ASN A 429 -3.22 5.70 -6.25
CA ASN A 429 -4.66 5.42 -6.31
C ASN A 429 -5.04 4.51 -7.50
N PHE A 430 -4.16 3.57 -7.85
CA PHE A 430 -4.35 2.64 -8.96
C PHE A 430 -4.71 1.25 -8.45
N LEU A 431 -5.85 0.71 -8.91
CA LEU A 431 -6.32 -0.66 -8.64
C LEU A 431 -6.34 -1.08 -7.15
N LEU A 432 -6.64 -0.16 -6.23
CA LEU A 432 -6.47 -0.39 -4.78
C LEU A 432 -7.14 -1.67 -4.26
N TRP A 433 -8.35 -1.97 -4.73
CA TRP A 433 -9.06 -3.20 -4.35
C TRP A 433 -8.32 -4.47 -4.81
N GLN A 434 -7.87 -4.46 -6.06
CA GLN A 434 -7.21 -5.58 -6.73
C GLN A 434 -5.80 -5.83 -6.18
N LEU A 435 -5.13 -4.78 -5.69
CA LEU A 435 -3.76 -4.86 -5.15
C LEU A 435 -3.66 -5.52 -3.76
N ALA A 436 -4.74 -6.09 -3.23
CA ALA A 436 -4.76 -6.77 -1.94
C ALA A 436 -3.60 -7.77 -1.78
N TYR A 437 -3.39 -8.62 -2.78
CA TYR A 437 -2.37 -9.68 -2.75
C TYR A 437 -1.38 -9.63 -3.92
N THR A 438 -1.51 -8.64 -4.80
CA THR A 438 -0.61 -8.40 -5.94
C THR A 438 0.84 -8.20 -5.49
N GLU A 439 1.76 -8.86 -6.19
CA GLU A 439 3.19 -8.63 -6.03
C GLU A 439 3.58 -7.31 -6.71
N LEU A 440 4.45 -6.53 -6.07
CA LEU A 440 4.89 -5.24 -6.58
C LEU A 440 6.31 -5.33 -7.11
N PHE A 441 6.57 -4.69 -8.25
CA PHE A 441 7.91 -4.51 -8.81
C PHE A 441 8.10 -3.04 -9.17
N PHE A 442 9.18 -2.46 -8.68
CA PHE A 442 9.51 -1.06 -8.90
C PHE A 442 10.76 -0.95 -9.76
N SER A 443 10.65 -0.24 -10.88
CA SER A 443 11.77 0.02 -11.79
C SER A 443 12.10 1.51 -11.78
N HIS A 444 13.39 1.84 -11.78
CA HIS A 444 13.87 3.21 -11.95
C HIS A 444 13.75 3.70 -13.40
N SER A 445 13.59 2.81 -14.38
CA SER A 445 13.42 3.17 -15.79
C SER A 445 12.16 4.01 -15.96
N GLN A 446 12.28 5.13 -16.67
CA GLN A 446 11.14 5.99 -16.98
C GLN A 446 10.37 5.41 -18.17
N TRP A 447 9.13 5.82 -18.36
CA TRP A 447 8.42 5.55 -19.60
C TRP A 447 8.79 6.62 -20.64
N PRO A 448 9.10 6.29 -21.91
CA PRO A 448 8.94 4.99 -22.59
C PRO A 448 10.19 4.08 -22.57
N ASP A 449 11.22 4.39 -21.80
CA ASP A 449 12.49 3.65 -21.78
C ASP A 449 12.40 2.25 -21.14
N PHE A 450 11.33 1.96 -20.39
CA PHE A 450 11.02 0.63 -19.90
C PHE A 450 10.74 -0.33 -21.08
N GLY A 451 11.71 -1.20 -21.40
CA GLY A 451 11.68 -2.08 -22.56
C GLY A 451 11.54 -3.56 -22.22
N GLU A 452 11.91 -4.41 -23.18
CA GLU A 452 11.80 -5.88 -23.06
C GLU A 452 12.69 -6.44 -21.94
N ALA A 453 13.90 -5.90 -21.78
CA ALA A 453 14.85 -6.38 -20.78
C ALA A 453 14.32 -6.15 -19.35
N GLU A 454 13.83 -4.95 -19.04
CA GLU A 454 13.26 -4.61 -17.74
C GLU A 454 11.95 -5.36 -17.48
N PHE A 455 11.15 -5.60 -18.53
CA PHE A 455 9.95 -6.42 -18.41
C PHE A 455 10.28 -7.88 -18.07
N LEU A 456 11.28 -8.46 -18.73
CA LEU A 456 11.78 -9.81 -18.42
C LEU A 456 12.35 -9.89 -17.00
N GLU A 457 13.07 -8.85 -16.54
CA GLU A 457 13.53 -8.77 -15.15
C GLU A 457 12.35 -8.80 -14.16
N ALA A 458 11.31 -8.01 -14.42
CA ALA A 458 10.12 -7.99 -13.57
C ALA A 458 9.45 -9.37 -13.48
N LEU A 459 9.34 -10.08 -14.61
CA LEU A 459 8.79 -11.44 -14.68
C LEU A 459 9.68 -12.45 -13.94
N CYS A 460 11.00 -12.39 -14.13
CA CYS A 460 11.96 -13.25 -13.41
C CYS A 460 11.88 -13.02 -11.90
N SER A 461 11.85 -11.75 -11.46
CA SER A 461 11.65 -11.38 -10.06
C SER A 461 10.34 -11.97 -9.53
N PHE A 462 9.24 -11.85 -10.27
CA PHE A 462 7.94 -12.41 -9.87
C PHE A 462 7.99 -13.94 -9.73
N GLN A 463 8.67 -14.65 -10.64
CA GLN A 463 8.78 -16.11 -10.59
C GLN A 463 9.57 -16.62 -9.38
N GLN A 464 10.53 -15.86 -8.88
CA GLN A 464 11.37 -16.25 -7.75
C GLN A 464 10.69 -16.09 -6.38
N ARG A 465 9.56 -15.37 -6.30
CA ARG A 465 8.90 -15.09 -5.03
C ARG A 465 8.11 -16.28 -4.50
N GLN A 466 8.30 -16.58 -3.21
CA GLN A 466 7.51 -17.56 -2.49
C GLN A 466 6.21 -16.94 -1.97
N ARG A 467 5.10 -17.21 -2.64
CA ARG A 467 3.77 -16.70 -2.25
C ARG A 467 3.25 -17.50 -1.05
N ARG A 468 2.96 -16.82 0.06
CA ARG A 468 2.39 -17.41 1.29
C ARG A 468 1.30 -16.49 1.84
N TYR A 469 0.05 -16.83 1.59
CA TYR A 469 -1.13 -16.07 2.05
C TYR A 469 -1.68 -16.69 3.34
N GLY A 470 -1.11 -16.34 4.49
CA GLY A 470 -1.61 -16.77 5.81
C GLY A 470 -1.42 -18.25 6.16
N GLY A 471 -1.45 -19.17 5.19
CA GLY A 471 -1.19 -20.60 5.33
C GLY A 471 0.27 -20.99 5.09
N GLN A 472 0.64 -22.22 5.48
CA GLN A 472 1.93 -22.79 5.05
C GLN A 472 1.88 -23.03 3.53
N SER A 473 2.92 -22.61 2.80
CA SER A 473 3.17 -23.11 1.46
C SER A 473 3.34 -24.63 1.57
N SER A 474 2.42 -25.37 0.94
CA SER A 474 2.51 -26.82 0.73
C SER A 474 3.84 -27.22 0.09
#